data_AF-A0A800FXL3-F1
#
_entry.id   AF-A0A800FXL3-F1
#
_cell.length_a   1.000
_cell.length_b   1.000
_cell.length_c   1.000
_cell.angle_alpha   90.00
_cell.angle_beta   90.00
_cell.angle_gamma   90.00
#
_symmetry.space_group_name_H-M   'P 1'
#
loop_
_entity.id
_entity.type
_entity.pdbx_description
1 polymer ?
#
loop_
_entity_poly.entity_id
_entity_poly.type
_entity_poly.pdbx_seq_one_letter_code
_entity_poly.pdbx_strand_id
1 'polypeptide(L)'
;MFGAGTGLIFILRWFWWRINSWTEIAAMTISFFTALYFGFAHTQLGFQAWSPSTTLVVSVAITTAGWLTVTLLTAPEDIETLRNFYRKIRPLGSGWNPVLGDSEKETFSTHEDSELTASLLSWFLGCVLIYSCMFGTGFLIYGHRTTGLICILIAGLSGWRILKLLPRIGLLR
;
A
#
# COMPACT_ATOMS: atom_id res chain seq x y z
N MET A 1 0.66 18.72 -3.71
CA MET A 1 1.85 17.84 -3.64
C MET A 1 1.91 17.00 -2.36
N PHE A 2 1.01 17.21 -1.38
CA PHE A 2 0.87 16.33 -0.22
C PHE A 2 0.58 14.90 -0.69
N GLY A 3 1.44 13.94 -0.35
CA GLY A 3 1.20 12.51 -0.58
C GLY A 3 2.10 11.80 -1.59
N ALA A 4 2.83 12.52 -2.46
CA ALA A 4 3.63 11.88 -3.50
C ALA A 4 4.82 11.04 -2.96
N GLY A 5 5.34 11.36 -1.76
CA GLY A 5 6.41 10.61 -1.11
C GLY A 5 5.95 9.60 -0.05
N THR A 6 4.78 9.83 0.59
CA THR A 6 4.32 9.00 1.72
C THR A 6 3.67 7.69 1.27
N GLY A 7 3.01 7.68 0.10
CA GLY A 7 2.40 6.46 -0.45
C GLY A 7 3.41 5.32 -0.64
N LEU A 8 4.62 5.64 -1.09
CA LEU A 8 5.69 4.65 -1.26
C LEU A 8 6.06 3.99 0.07
N ILE A 9 6.19 4.77 1.14
CA ILE A 9 6.56 4.26 2.47
C ILE A 9 5.49 3.33 3.02
N PHE A 10 4.21 3.70 2.87
CA PHE A 10 3.10 2.85 3.33
C PHE A 10 3.09 1.49 2.62
N ILE A 11 3.48 1.45 1.35
CA ILE A 11 3.66 0.18 0.62
C ILE A 11 4.91 -0.54 1.13
N LEU A 12 6.04 0.16 1.22
CA LEU A 12 7.33 -0.41 1.60
C LEU A 12 7.30 -1.02 3.00
N ARG A 13 6.48 -0.48 3.91
CA ARG A 13 6.24 -1.04 5.25
C ARG A 13 5.79 -2.50 5.22
N TRP A 14 5.01 -2.88 4.21
CA TRP A 14 4.54 -4.25 4.06
C TRP A 14 5.64 -5.18 3.57
N PHE A 15 6.58 -4.67 2.77
CA PHE A 15 7.63 -5.48 2.16
C PHE A 15 8.97 -5.43 2.90
N TRP A 16 9.21 -4.43 3.75
CA TRP A 16 10.51 -4.18 4.38
C TRP A 16 10.37 -3.90 5.88
N TRP A 17 10.87 -4.83 6.70
CA TRP A 17 10.78 -4.82 8.17
C TRP A 17 11.43 -3.61 8.87
N ARG A 18 12.29 -2.85 8.18
CA ARG A 18 12.98 -1.68 8.77
C ARG A 18 12.12 -0.42 8.81
N ILE A 19 11.03 -0.35 8.05
CA ILE A 19 10.14 0.81 8.06
C ILE A 19 9.34 0.80 9.37
N ASN A 20 9.61 1.78 10.23
CA ASN A 20 8.93 1.95 11.52
C ASN A 20 8.06 3.23 11.52
N SER A 21 7.33 3.47 12.61
CA SER A 21 6.51 4.67 12.75
C SER A 21 7.34 5.97 12.69
N TRP A 22 8.61 5.92 13.10
CA TRP A 22 9.52 7.07 12.98
C TRP A 22 9.83 7.41 11.53
N THR A 23 9.99 6.41 10.65
CA THR A 23 10.14 6.64 9.20
C THR A 23 8.92 7.37 8.63
N GLU A 24 7.70 6.97 9.03
CA GLU A 24 6.47 7.61 8.57
C GLU A 24 6.40 9.07 9.01
N ILE A 25 6.65 9.35 10.30
CA ILE A 25 6.67 10.70 10.86
C ILE A 25 7.75 11.57 10.19
N ALA A 26 8.95 11.03 10.01
CA ALA A 26 10.05 11.73 9.37
C ALA A 26 9.71 12.09 7.92
N ALA A 27 9.10 11.18 7.17
CA ALA A 27 8.70 11.44 5.79
C ALA A 27 7.62 12.50 5.68
N MET A 28 6.62 12.48 6.57
CA MET A 28 5.59 13.52 6.64
C MET A 28 6.22 14.88 6.96
N THR A 29 7.16 14.92 7.90
CA THR A 29 7.87 16.13 8.32
C THR A 29 8.73 16.70 7.18
N ILE A 30 9.55 15.86 6.53
CA ILE A 30 10.40 16.26 5.40
C ILE A 30 9.55 16.73 4.22
N SER A 31 8.44 16.04 3.93
CA SER A 31 7.50 16.43 2.87
C SER A 31 6.86 17.79 3.16
N PHE A 32 6.50 18.06 4.41
CA PHE A 32 5.96 19.35 4.83
C PHE A 32 6.97 20.49 4.61
N PHE A 33 8.21 20.33 5.07
CA PHE A 33 9.25 21.34 4.87
C PHE A 33 9.63 21.52 3.40
N THR A 34 9.69 20.44 2.62
CA THR A 34 9.96 20.50 1.18
C THR A 34 8.85 21.25 0.45
N ALA A 35 7.59 21.03 0.82
CA ALA A 35 6.45 21.76 0.26
C ALA A 35 6.47 23.24 0.63
N LEU A 36 6.84 23.59 1.87
CA LEU A 36 7.02 25.00 2.27
C LEU A 36 8.14 25.68 1.48
N TYR A 37 9.26 24.99 1.27
CA TYR A 37 10.40 25.53 0.51
C TYR A 37 10.01 25.83 -0.94
N PHE A 38 9.42 24.86 -1.65
CA PHE A 38 9.02 25.07 -3.05
C PHE A 38 7.77 25.95 -3.22
N GLY A 39 6.86 25.95 -2.24
CA GLY A 39 5.62 26.72 -2.30
C GLY A 39 5.79 28.20 -1.93
N PHE A 40 6.70 28.52 -1.00
CA PHE A 40 6.87 29.89 -0.50
C PHE A 40 8.28 30.43 -0.66
N ALA A 41 9.33 29.66 -0.38
CA ALA A 41 10.69 30.19 -0.35
C ALA A 41 11.32 30.31 -1.74
N HIS A 42 11.08 29.35 -2.64
CA HIS A 42 11.80 29.26 -3.92
C HIS A 42 11.56 30.48 -4.85
N THR A 43 10.31 30.92 -4.98
CA THR A 43 9.94 32.12 -5.75
C THR A 43 10.26 33.42 -5.02
N GLN A 44 10.18 33.45 -3.69
CA GLN A 44 10.49 34.65 -2.89
C GLN A 44 12.00 34.93 -2.77
N LEU A 45 12.85 33.90 -2.91
CA LEU A 45 14.30 34.01 -2.95
C LEU A 45 14.85 34.46 -4.33
N GLY A 46 13.97 34.71 -5.31
CA GLY A 46 14.34 35.24 -6.63
C GLY A 46 14.80 34.18 -7.65
N PHE A 47 14.59 32.89 -7.38
CA PHE A 47 14.88 31.83 -8.35
C PHE A 47 13.79 31.73 -9.42
N GLN A 48 14.17 31.39 -10.66
CA GLN A 48 13.20 31.15 -11.74
C GLN A 48 12.27 30.01 -11.36
N ALA A 49 10.96 30.22 -11.52
CA ALA A 49 9.96 29.19 -11.32
C ALA A 49 10.24 28.02 -12.27
N TRP A 50 10.70 26.91 -11.71
CA TRP A 50 10.86 25.66 -12.44
C TRP A 50 9.53 25.15 -12.94
N SER A 51 9.56 24.37 -14.02
CA SER A 51 8.38 23.70 -14.53
C SER A 51 7.72 22.89 -13.40
N PRO A 52 6.37 22.85 -13.30
CA PRO A 52 5.67 22.07 -12.28
C PRO A 52 6.13 20.60 -12.23
N SER A 53 6.51 20.02 -13.37
CA SER A 53 7.03 18.65 -13.46
C SER A 53 8.40 18.50 -12.79
N THR A 54 9.32 19.43 -13.01
CA THR A 54 10.66 19.40 -12.39
C THR A 54 10.60 19.59 -10.88
N THR A 55 9.74 20.49 -10.40
CA THR A 55 9.51 20.68 -8.96
C THR A 55 8.93 19.43 -8.30
N LEU A 56 8.01 18.74 -8.97
CA LEU A 56 7.49 17.44 -8.53
C LEU A 56 8.59 16.39 -8.43
N VAL A 57 9.39 16.18 -9.49
CA VAL A 57 10.43 15.15 -9.49
C VAL A 57 11.48 15.41 -8.40
N VAL A 58 11.94 16.66 -8.27
CA VAL A 58 12.96 17.01 -7.28
C VAL A 58 12.42 16.90 -5.85
N SER A 59 11.18 17.35 -5.59
CA SER A 59 10.57 17.20 -4.27
C SER A 59 10.39 15.72 -3.86
N VAL A 60 10.01 14.85 -4.81
CA VAL A 60 9.93 13.40 -4.57
C VAL A 60 11.31 12.80 -4.31
N ALA A 61 12.34 13.21 -5.06
CA ALA A 61 13.71 12.74 -4.84
C ALA A 61 14.25 13.15 -3.46
N ILE A 62 14.07 14.41 -3.07
CA ILE A 62 14.50 14.94 -1.76
C ILE A 62 13.78 14.22 -0.62
N THR A 63 12.44 14.11 -0.71
CA THR A 63 11.67 13.41 0.32
C THR A 63 12.07 11.94 0.41
N THR A 64 12.31 11.28 -0.72
CA THR A 64 12.77 9.89 -0.78
C THR A 64 14.11 9.69 -0.11
N ALA A 65 15.11 10.51 -0.45
CA ALA A 65 16.42 10.46 0.18
C ALA A 65 16.36 10.76 1.69
N GLY A 66 15.54 11.74 2.07
CA GLY A 66 15.39 12.16 3.46
C GLY A 66 14.81 11.07 4.35
N TRP A 67 13.67 10.46 3.98
CA TRP A 67 13.08 9.40 4.79
C TRP A 67 13.93 8.12 4.78
N LEU A 68 14.63 7.83 3.66
CA LEU A 68 15.54 6.69 3.57
C LEU A 68 16.71 6.85 4.55
N THR A 69 17.27 8.06 4.61
CA THR A 69 18.35 8.40 5.56
C THR A 69 17.88 8.21 7.00
N VAL A 70 16.68 8.69 7.34
CA VAL A 70 16.13 8.51 8.70
C VAL A 70 15.86 7.04 9.01
N THR A 71 15.34 6.27 8.05
CA THR A 71 15.12 4.82 8.22
C THR A 71 16.41 4.06 8.51
N LEU A 72 17.51 4.46 7.86
CA LEU A 72 18.81 3.82 8.05
C LEU A 72 19.51 4.25 9.35
N LEU A 73 19.27 5.49 9.81
CA LEU A 73 19.83 6.02 11.05
C LEU A 73 19.04 5.63 12.30
N THR A 74 17.74 5.38 12.16
CA THR A 74 16.87 5.03 13.29
C THR A 74 17.03 3.56 13.64
N ALA A 75 17.08 3.26 14.94
CA ALA A 75 17.11 1.88 15.42
C ALA A 75 15.86 1.11 14.92
N PRO A 76 16.03 -0.13 14.45
CA PRO A 76 14.88 -0.97 14.12
C PRO A 76 14.06 -1.27 15.37
N GLU A 77 12.78 -1.55 15.18
CA GLU A 77 11.90 -2.05 16.24
C GLU A 77 12.39 -3.39 16.81
N ASP A 78 11.96 -3.69 18.03
CA ASP A 78 12.31 -4.93 18.71
C ASP A 78 11.89 -6.17 17.88
N ILE A 79 12.79 -7.14 17.80
CA ILE A 79 12.65 -8.35 16.98
C ILE A 79 11.44 -9.17 17.43
N GLU A 80 11.14 -9.20 18.73
CA GLU A 80 10.00 -9.96 19.25
C GLU A 80 8.67 -9.31 18.83
N THR A 81 8.61 -7.98 18.83
CA THR A 81 7.46 -7.23 18.30
C THR A 81 7.27 -7.46 16.80
N LEU A 82 8.35 -7.45 16.02
CA LEU A 82 8.30 -7.74 14.58
C LEU A 82 7.84 -9.17 14.28
N ARG A 83 8.29 -10.16 15.05
CA ARG A 83 7.85 -11.56 14.91
C ARG A 83 6.38 -11.73 15.26
N ASN A 84 5.91 -11.07 16.31
CA ASN A 84 4.49 -11.05 16.69
C ASN A 84 3.62 -10.39 15.61
N PHE A 85 4.10 -9.31 14.98
CA PHE A 85 3.43 -8.68 13.85
C PHE A 85 3.37 -9.62 12.64
N TYR A 86 4.50 -10.23 12.28
CA TYR A 86 4.60 -11.17 11.17
C TYR A 86 3.64 -12.36 11.33
N ARG A 87 3.56 -12.95 12.53
CA ARG A 87 2.65 -14.08 12.81
C ARG A 87 1.17 -13.74 12.61
N LYS A 88 0.78 -12.48 12.89
CA LYS A 88 -0.61 -12.02 12.77
C LYS A 88 -0.99 -11.65 11.34
N ILE A 89 -0.10 -10.95 10.62
CA ILE A 89 -0.44 -10.37 9.32
C ILE A 89 0.09 -11.19 8.14
N ARG A 90 1.14 -11.99 8.34
CA ARG A 90 1.82 -12.79 7.30
C ARG A 90 2.07 -11.97 6.02
N PRO A 91 2.83 -10.85 6.13
CA PRO A 91 3.09 -10.00 4.98
C PRO A 91 3.84 -10.77 3.90
N LEU A 92 3.42 -10.59 2.65
CA LEU A 92 4.06 -11.20 1.50
C LEU A 92 5.37 -10.49 1.18
N GLY A 93 6.48 -11.21 1.11
CA GLY A 93 7.75 -10.70 0.58
C GLY A 93 9.01 -11.13 1.33
N SER A 94 10.08 -11.34 0.57
CA SER A 94 11.39 -11.79 1.07
C SER A 94 12.10 -10.81 2.00
N GLY A 95 11.63 -9.56 2.09
CA GLY A 95 12.25 -8.55 2.95
C GLY A 95 12.19 -8.92 4.44
N TRP A 96 11.27 -9.78 4.89
CA TRP A 96 11.14 -10.21 6.29
C TRP A 96 12.05 -11.37 6.69
N ASN A 97 12.77 -11.98 5.73
CA ASN A 97 13.68 -13.11 5.97
C ASN A 97 14.71 -12.89 7.10
N PRO A 98 15.29 -11.69 7.31
CA PRO A 98 16.26 -11.47 8.38
C PRO A 98 15.67 -11.53 9.80
N VAL A 99 14.34 -11.36 9.94
CA VAL A 99 13.65 -11.33 11.24
C VAL A 99 13.15 -12.73 11.64
N LEU A 100 12.92 -13.59 10.64
CA LEU A 100 12.42 -14.95 10.81
C LEU A 100 13.55 -15.93 11.11
N GLY A 101 13.32 -16.84 12.05
CA GLY A 101 14.20 -17.99 12.26
C GLY A 101 14.06 -19.00 11.12
N ASP A 102 15.09 -19.82 10.88
CA ASP A 102 15.09 -20.79 9.77
C ASP A 102 13.93 -21.79 9.86
N SER A 103 13.50 -22.16 11.08
CA SER A 103 12.32 -23.00 11.30
C SER A 103 10.98 -22.34 10.94
N GLU A 104 10.87 -21.01 11.12
CA GLU A 104 9.68 -20.26 10.75
C GLU A 104 9.62 -20.08 9.22
N LYS A 105 10.77 -19.84 8.56
CA LYS A 105 10.85 -19.72 7.09
C LYS A 105 10.30 -20.95 6.37
N GLU A 106 10.72 -22.16 6.78
CA GLU A 106 10.25 -23.38 6.12
C GLU A 106 8.75 -23.59 6.31
N THR A 107 8.24 -23.41 7.53
CA THR A 107 6.81 -23.60 7.85
C THR A 107 5.91 -22.66 7.06
N PHE A 108 6.31 -21.40 6.84
CA PHE A 108 5.49 -20.43 6.10
C PHE A 108 5.61 -20.61 4.58
N SER A 109 6.80 -20.98 4.06
CA SER A 109 7.02 -21.19 2.62
C SER A 109 6.14 -22.30 2.02
N THR A 110 5.81 -23.34 2.78
CA THR A 110 5.02 -24.48 2.28
C THR A 110 3.54 -24.13 2.08
N HIS A 111 3.04 -23.06 2.70
CA HIS A 111 1.64 -22.63 2.60
C HIS A 111 1.43 -21.44 1.64
N GLU A 112 2.50 -20.79 1.19
CA GLU A 112 2.46 -19.51 0.47
C GLU A 112 1.83 -19.59 -0.93
N ASP A 113 2.18 -20.57 -1.77
CA ASP A 113 1.83 -20.50 -3.21
C ASP A 113 0.31 -20.57 -3.49
N SER A 114 -0.40 -21.44 -2.76
CA SER A 114 -1.86 -21.59 -2.91
C SER A 114 -2.62 -20.46 -2.22
N GLU A 115 -2.12 -19.94 -1.10
CA GLU A 115 -2.74 -18.85 -0.34
C GLU A 115 -2.55 -17.51 -1.05
N LEU A 116 -1.39 -17.29 -1.66
CA LEU A 116 -1.05 -16.11 -2.47
C LEU A 116 -1.96 -16.00 -3.69
N THR A 117 -2.10 -17.08 -4.46
CA THR A 117 -2.96 -17.09 -5.66
C THR A 117 -4.42 -16.83 -5.29
N ALA A 118 -4.91 -17.44 -4.20
CA ALA A 118 -6.27 -17.21 -3.71
C ALA A 118 -6.49 -15.78 -3.19
N SER A 119 -5.48 -15.20 -2.52
CA SER A 119 -5.51 -13.84 -2.00
C SER A 119 -5.49 -12.81 -3.12
N LEU A 120 -4.63 -12.98 -4.13
CA LEU A 120 -4.56 -12.11 -5.30
C LEU A 120 -5.85 -12.16 -6.11
N LEU A 121 -6.41 -13.36 -6.30
CA LEU A 121 -7.69 -13.54 -6.97
C LEU A 121 -8.81 -12.86 -6.19
N SER A 122 -8.84 -12.98 -4.86
CA SER A 122 -9.84 -12.32 -4.02
C SER A 122 -9.73 -10.80 -4.05
N TRP A 123 -8.50 -10.26 -4.07
CA TRP A 123 -8.25 -8.83 -4.25
C TRP A 123 -8.79 -8.34 -5.60
N PHE A 124 -8.47 -9.03 -6.69
CA PHE A 124 -8.96 -8.69 -8.04
C PHE A 124 -10.50 -8.73 -8.10
N LEU A 125 -11.12 -9.79 -7.57
CA LEU A 125 -12.58 -9.88 -7.50
C LEU A 125 -13.18 -8.78 -6.63
N GLY A 126 -12.48 -8.35 -5.57
CA GLY A 126 -12.89 -7.22 -4.72
C GLY A 126 -12.90 -5.91 -5.50
N CYS A 127 -11.87 -5.64 -6.31
CA CYS A 127 -11.86 -4.49 -7.21
C CYS A 127 -13.03 -4.54 -8.20
N VAL A 128 -13.23 -5.70 -8.85
CA VAL A 128 -14.35 -5.90 -9.80
C VAL A 128 -15.69 -5.66 -9.10
N LEU A 129 -15.88 -6.16 -7.89
CA LEU A 129 -17.10 -5.98 -7.09
C LEU A 129 -17.37 -4.49 -6.81
N ILE A 130 -16.37 -3.75 -6.33
CA ILE A 130 -16.50 -2.33 -5.98
C ILE A 130 -16.86 -1.51 -7.23
N TYR A 131 -16.11 -1.68 -8.32
CA TYR A 131 -16.38 -0.96 -9.57
C TYR A 131 -17.73 -1.32 -10.16
N SER A 132 -18.09 -2.61 -10.17
CA SER A 132 -19.38 -3.07 -10.70
C SER A 132 -20.55 -2.53 -9.88
N CYS A 133 -20.41 -2.42 -8.55
CA CYS A 133 -21.40 -1.80 -7.69
C CYS A 133 -21.52 -0.29 -7.97
N MET A 134 -20.39 0.41 -8.06
CA MET A 134 -20.34 1.85 -8.34
C MET A 134 -20.95 2.20 -9.70
N PHE A 135 -20.54 1.52 -10.77
CA PHE A 135 -21.10 1.74 -12.10
C PHE A 135 -22.52 1.21 -12.23
N GLY A 136 -22.83 0.07 -11.62
CA GLY A 136 -24.18 -0.51 -11.65
C GLY A 136 -25.21 0.39 -11.01
N THR A 137 -24.92 0.91 -9.81
CA THR A 137 -25.77 1.92 -9.15
C THR A 137 -25.88 3.19 -9.98
N GLY A 138 -24.77 3.69 -10.53
CA GLY A 138 -24.77 4.83 -11.44
C GLY A 138 -25.68 4.64 -12.66
N PHE A 139 -25.54 3.56 -13.41
CA PHE A 139 -26.35 3.30 -14.61
C PHE A 139 -27.83 3.12 -14.31
N LEU A 140 -28.18 2.53 -13.17
CA LEU A 140 -29.58 2.43 -12.73
C LEU A 140 -30.19 3.81 -12.45
N ILE A 141 -29.44 4.72 -11.82
CA ILE A 141 -29.87 6.10 -11.56
C ILE A 141 -30.05 6.88 -12.87
N TYR A 142 -29.13 6.71 -13.83
CA TYR A 142 -29.21 7.34 -15.16
C TYR A 142 -30.22 6.68 -16.11
N GLY A 143 -31.07 5.76 -15.63
CA GLY A 143 -32.13 5.14 -16.42
C GLY A 143 -31.67 4.05 -17.41
N HIS A 144 -30.38 3.72 -17.44
CA HIS A 144 -29.80 2.67 -18.31
C HIS A 144 -29.95 1.29 -17.67
N ARG A 145 -31.20 0.79 -17.65
CA ARG A 145 -31.59 -0.42 -16.89
C ARG A 145 -30.81 -1.68 -17.28
N THR A 146 -30.53 -1.90 -18.56
CA THR A 146 -29.83 -3.10 -19.04
C THR A 146 -28.38 -3.15 -18.57
N THR A 147 -27.62 -2.07 -18.80
CA THR A 147 -26.21 -1.97 -18.36
C THR A 147 -26.09 -1.99 -16.84
N GLY A 148 -27.01 -1.32 -16.14
CA GLY A 148 -27.07 -1.34 -14.67
C GLY A 148 -27.29 -2.75 -14.11
N LEU A 149 -28.25 -3.51 -14.67
CA LEU A 149 -28.51 -4.90 -14.25
C LEU A 149 -27.32 -5.83 -14.50
N ILE A 150 -26.63 -5.69 -15.64
CA ILE A 150 -25.43 -6.49 -15.94
C ILE A 150 -24.33 -6.21 -14.91
N CYS A 151 -24.06 -4.94 -14.58
CA CYS A 151 -23.08 -4.59 -13.56
C CYS A 151 -23.44 -5.14 -12.18
N ILE A 152 -24.72 -5.09 -11.78
CA ILE A 152 -25.18 -5.65 -10.50
C ILE A 152 -25.05 -7.18 -10.47
N LEU A 153 -25.31 -7.88 -11.58
CA LEU A 153 -25.08 -9.33 -11.67
C LEU A 153 -23.59 -9.68 -11.52
N ILE A 154 -22.71 -8.93 -12.18
CA ILE A 154 -21.25 -9.11 -12.06
C ILE A 154 -20.78 -8.84 -10.61
N ALA A 155 -21.34 -7.82 -9.96
CA ALA A 155 -21.09 -7.55 -8.55
C ALA A 155 -21.52 -8.74 -7.68
N GLY A 156 -22.75 -9.24 -7.83
CA GLY A 156 -23.25 -10.40 -7.09
C GLY A 156 -22.40 -11.66 -7.26
N LEU A 157 -22.01 -11.98 -8.51
CA LEU A 157 -21.14 -13.12 -8.82
C LEU A 157 -19.75 -12.98 -8.20
N SER A 158 -19.18 -11.77 -8.26
CA SER A 158 -17.86 -11.48 -7.68
C SER A 158 -17.88 -11.62 -6.16
N GLY A 159 -18.90 -11.06 -5.50
CA GLY A 159 -19.10 -11.20 -4.05
C GLY A 159 -19.27 -12.66 -3.63
N TRP A 160 -20.08 -13.43 -4.35
CA TRP A 160 -20.28 -14.85 -4.07
C TRP A 160 -18.99 -15.68 -4.23
N ARG A 161 -18.19 -15.40 -5.27
CA ARG A 161 -16.90 -16.06 -5.47
C ARG A 161 -15.89 -15.72 -4.38
N ILE A 162 -15.85 -14.48 -3.89
CA ILE A 162 -15.02 -14.09 -2.74
C ILE A 162 -15.42 -14.87 -1.49
N LEU A 163 -16.72 -14.97 -1.19
CA LEU A 163 -17.22 -15.75 -0.04
C LEU A 163 -16.82 -17.23 -0.11
N LYS A 164 -16.75 -17.81 -1.32
CA LYS A 164 -16.25 -19.17 -1.54
C LYS A 164 -14.72 -19.30 -1.46
N LEU A 165 -13.98 -18.25 -1.76
CA LEU A 165 -12.51 -18.21 -1.69
C LEU A 165 -12.00 -17.98 -0.27
N LEU A 166 -12.74 -17.22 0.55
CA LEU A 166 -12.45 -16.96 1.97
C LEU A 166 -12.05 -18.20 2.80
N PRO A 167 -12.79 -19.33 2.77
CA PRO A 167 -12.41 -20.52 3.53
C PRO A 167 -11.11 -21.19 3.04
N ARG A 168 -10.64 -20.90 1.82
CA ARG A 168 -9.35 -21.40 1.30
C ARG A 168 -8.16 -20.55 1.72
N ILE A 169 -8.40 -19.33 2.20
CA ILE A 169 -7.35 -18.36 2.58
C ILE A 169 -6.95 -18.52 4.06
N GLY A 170 -7.52 -19.50 4.78
CA GLY A 170 -7.10 -19.78 6.17
C GLY A 170 -7.49 -18.71 7.21
N LEU A 171 -8.15 -17.62 6.79
CA LEU A 171 -8.63 -16.54 7.67
C LEU A 171 -9.72 -16.96 8.68
N LEU A 172 -10.29 -18.16 8.54
CA LEU A 172 -11.34 -18.72 9.40
C LEU A 172 -10.89 -19.97 10.19
N ARG A 173 -9.59 -20.16 10.42
CA ARG A 173 -9.08 -21.20 11.34
C ARG A 173 -8.61 -20.61 12.65
#